data_AF-A0AAE4DDA4-F1
#
_entry.id   AF-A0AAE4DDA4-F1
#
_cell.length_a   1.000
_cell.length_b   1.000
_cell.length_c   1.000
_cell.angle_alpha   90.00
_cell.angle_beta   90.00
_cell.angle_gamma   90.00
#
_symmetry.space_group_name_H-M   'P 1'
#
loop_
_entity.id
_entity.type
_entity.pdbx_description
1 polymer ?
#
loop_
_entity_poly.entity_id
_entity_poly.type
_entity_poly.pdbx_seq_one_letter_code
_entity_poly.pdbx_strand_id
1 'polypeptide(L)'
;MKIFRSGNYLKFTVRTTTILALVAVLMLSVSCNDSQRENDDTTVASTDMVRAMKLYNEAFLSIHEILINDTLLSTDDTLYLPREEDTLMLTQNSTFGYPREILINYGEDLKITERDYPKKGRLRVWLYAPYDSTLSMRVSFDFHQIGNYELLGEMDINTADSTSQTEGILRELTDARILRLGQGIKTQKMYFNFSDTLKFTTGNFTPYLAEDDGFSGSGSYGGISFRGQQFSSQFNEDWMITYTCKNPMQGKAALNAPNIATREINFSRSCSSSFSVAFYNTTETVKFPL
;
A
#
# COMPACT_ATOMS: atom_id res chain seq x y z
N MET A 1 71.66 -35.89 -43.38
CA MET A 1 70.23 -36.18 -43.14
C MET A 1 69.82 -35.53 -41.81
N LYS A 2 68.84 -34.61 -41.89
CA LYS A 2 68.05 -33.93 -40.84
C LYS A 2 68.74 -33.32 -39.59
N ILE A 3 68.83 -32.00 -39.63
CA ILE A 3 69.00 -31.07 -38.50
C ILE A 3 67.61 -30.87 -37.83
N PHE A 4 67.50 -31.09 -36.52
CA PHE A 4 66.30 -30.79 -35.74
C PHE A 4 66.33 -29.33 -35.27
N ARG A 5 65.32 -28.54 -35.68
CA ARG A 5 65.07 -27.19 -35.18
C ARG A 5 64.36 -27.27 -33.82
N SER A 6 65.06 -26.88 -32.77
CA SER A 6 64.50 -26.43 -31.49
C SER A 6 64.06 -24.97 -31.64
N GLY A 7 62.78 -24.68 -31.42
CA GLY A 7 62.29 -23.31 -31.48
C GLY A 7 60.87 -23.13 -30.96
N ASN A 8 60.75 -22.26 -29.95
CA ASN A 8 59.61 -21.38 -29.71
C ASN A 8 58.35 -21.92 -28.99
N TYR A 9 58.48 -22.75 -27.96
CA TYR A 9 57.34 -23.00 -27.06
C TYR A 9 57.27 -22.04 -25.85
N LEU A 10 58.36 -21.37 -25.45
CA LEU A 10 58.36 -20.51 -24.26
C LEU A 10 57.76 -19.11 -24.47
N LYS A 11 57.81 -18.55 -25.69
CA LYS A 11 57.34 -17.17 -25.96
C LYS A 11 55.83 -17.05 -26.16
N PHE A 12 55.15 -18.15 -26.48
CA PHE A 12 53.70 -18.15 -26.70
C PHE A 12 52.92 -18.14 -25.38
N THR A 13 53.38 -18.89 -24.38
CA THR A 13 52.70 -19.05 -23.09
C THR A 13 52.69 -17.76 -22.25
N VAL A 14 53.76 -16.97 -22.32
CA VAL A 14 53.90 -15.70 -21.56
C VAL A 14 52.98 -14.60 -22.11
N ARG A 15 52.73 -14.60 -23.43
CA ARG A 15 51.80 -13.63 -24.06
C ARG A 15 50.34 -13.97 -23.79
N THR A 16 49.97 -15.25 -23.73
CA THR A 16 48.60 -15.66 -23.43
C THR A 16 48.22 -15.42 -21.96
N THR A 17 49.15 -15.60 -21.01
CA THR A 17 48.87 -15.35 -19.59
C THR A 17 48.76 -13.87 -19.24
N THR A 18 49.54 -13.00 -19.89
CA THR A 18 49.42 -11.55 -19.72
C THR A 18 48.13 -10.99 -20.31
N ILE A 19 47.67 -11.51 -21.46
CA ILE A 19 46.38 -11.11 -22.06
C ILE A 19 45.20 -11.59 -21.21
N LEU A 20 45.23 -12.83 -20.69
CA LEU A 20 44.16 -13.33 -19.81
C LEU A 20 44.08 -12.55 -18.49
N ALA A 21 45.21 -12.19 -17.90
CA ALA A 21 45.25 -11.39 -16.67
C ALA A 21 44.70 -9.97 -16.89
N LEU A 22 44.97 -9.35 -18.05
CA LEU A 22 44.45 -8.03 -18.38
C LEU A 22 42.93 -8.04 -18.60
N VAL A 23 42.39 -9.10 -19.24
CA VAL A 23 40.94 -9.27 -19.45
C VAL A 23 40.22 -9.56 -18.14
N ALA A 24 40.84 -10.31 -17.21
CA ALA A 24 40.28 -10.57 -15.88
C ALA A 24 40.20 -9.30 -15.02
N VAL A 25 41.20 -8.41 -15.09
CA VAL A 25 41.19 -7.12 -14.38
C VAL A 25 40.15 -6.16 -14.98
N LEU A 26 40.00 -6.15 -16.31
CA LEU A 26 38.95 -5.36 -16.99
C LEU A 26 37.53 -5.87 -16.67
N MET A 27 37.33 -7.17 -16.55
CA MET A 27 36.03 -7.76 -16.16
C MET A 27 35.66 -7.46 -14.70
N LEU A 28 36.65 -7.35 -13.80
CA LEU A 28 36.43 -6.96 -12.40
C LEU A 28 36.14 -5.46 -12.22
N SER A 29 36.58 -4.60 -13.16
CA SER A 29 36.29 -3.17 -13.13
C SER A 29 34.90 -2.76 -13.65
N VAL A 30 34.11 -3.70 -14.21
CA VAL A 30 32.77 -3.41 -14.77
C VAL A 30 31.64 -3.77 -13.81
N SER A 31 31.94 -4.26 -12.59
CA SER A 31 30.91 -4.64 -11.61
C SER A 31 31.13 -4.01 -10.23
N CYS A 32 31.11 -2.69 -10.19
CA CYS A 32 30.38 -1.95 -9.16
C CYS A 32 29.77 -0.74 -9.89
N ASN A 33 28.62 -0.95 -10.53
CA ASN A 33 27.74 0.19 -10.73
C ASN A 33 27.44 0.69 -9.32
N ASP A 34 27.98 1.85 -8.94
CA ASP A 34 27.46 2.61 -7.82
C ASP A 34 25.96 2.70 -8.06
N SER A 35 25.22 1.89 -7.31
CA SER A 35 23.80 1.90 -7.46
C SER A 35 23.38 3.25 -6.89
N GLN A 36 22.95 4.16 -7.77
CA GLN A 36 22.15 5.34 -7.43
C GLN A 36 20.86 4.98 -6.65
N ARG A 37 20.69 3.70 -6.31
CA ARG A 37 19.74 3.11 -5.38
C ARG A 37 20.06 3.43 -3.92
N GLU A 38 21.28 3.87 -3.57
CA GLU A 38 21.67 4.13 -2.17
C GLU A 38 21.60 5.62 -1.74
N ASN A 39 21.52 6.57 -2.68
CA ASN A 39 21.25 7.98 -2.37
C ASN A 39 19.79 8.32 -2.69
N ASP A 40 18.86 7.91 -1.83
CA ASP A 40 17.58 8.60 -1.78
C ASP A 40 17.78 9.92 -1.01
N ASP A 41 18.35 10.92 -1.70
CA ASP A 41 18.47 12.31 -1.21
C ASP A 41 17.15 13.08 -1.33
N THR A 42 16.03 12.38 -1.56
CA THR A 42 14.74 12.98 -1.94
C THR A 42 13.59 12.49 -1.05
N THR A 43 12.34 12.75 -1.44
CA THR A 43 11.14 12.37 -0.68
C THR A 43 10.43 11.13 -1.22
N VAL A 44 11.09 10.32 -2.04
CA VAL A 44 10.43 9.27 -2.83
C VAL A 44 9.85 8.16 -1.95
N ALA A 45 10.63 7.55 -1.06
CA ALA A 45 10.11 6.47 -0.21
C ALA A 45 8.97 6.95 0.71
N SER A 46 9.06 8.18 1.23
CA SER A 46 7.99 8.82 2.01
C SER A 46 6.73 9.03 1.16
N THR A 47 6.89 9.48 -0.09
CA THR A 47 5.78 9.65 -1.03
C THR A 47 5.12 8.31 -1.36
N ASP A 48 5.90 7.27 -1.60
CA ASP A 48 5.40 5.94 -1.94
C ASP A 48 4.66 5.28 -0.77
N MET A 49 5.16 5.43 0.46
CA MET A 49 4.44 5.02 1.67
C MET A 49 3.10 5.75 1.80
N VAL A 50 3.09 7.08 1.72
CA VAL A 50 1.86 7.87 1.82
C VAL A 50 0.87 7.51 0.71
N ARG A 51 1.35 7.22 -0.50
CA ARG A 51 0.52 6.71 -1.60
C ARG A 51 -0.14 5.40 -1.23
N ALA A 52 0.63 4.43 -0.74
CA ALA A 52 0.09 3.12 -0.35
C ALA A 52 -0.98 3.25 0.72
N MET A 53 -0.69 4.03 1.78
CA MET A 53 -1.61 4.29 2.88
C MET A 53 -2.92 4.89 2.36
N LYS A 54 -2.85 5.88 1.46
CA LYS A 54 -4.01 6.49 0.84
C LYS A 54 -4.85 5.51 0.02
N LEU A 55 -4.21 4.68 -0.81
CA LEU A 55 -4.89 3.70 -1.67
C LEU A 55 -5.65 2.65 -0.84
N TYR A 56 -5.04 2.10 0.21
CA TYR A 56 -5.69 1.12 1.08
C TYR A 56 -6.75 1.75 2.00
N ASN A 57 -6.55 3.00 2.45
CA ASN A 57 -7.58 3.74 3.18
C ASN A 57 -8.80 4.05 2.30
N GLU A 58 -8.60 4.36 1.01
CA GLU A 58 -9.69 4.53 0.06
C GLU A 58 -10.53 3.25 -0.10
N ALA A 59 -9.86 2.09 -0.22
CA ALA A 59 -10.56 0.81 -0.28
C ALA A 59 -11.32 0.50 1.02
N PHE A 60 -10.70 0.74 2.18
CA PHE A 60 -11.35 0.57 3.48
C PHE A 60 -12.61 1.44 3.61
N LEU A 61 -12.54 2.72 3.28
CA LEU A 61 -13.67 3.63 3.38
C LEU A 61 -14.81 3.24 2.43
N SER A 62 -14.52 2.78 1.21
CA SER A 62 -15.57 2.24 0.32
C SER A 62 -16.25 0.98 0.85
N ILE A 63 -15.54 0.13 1.59
CA ILE A 63 -16.13 -1.06 2.21
C ILE A 63 -17.01 -0.63 3.39
N HIS A 64 -16.48 0.24 4.24
CA HIS A 64 -17.19 0.76 5.41
C HIS A 64 -18.52 1.45 5.04
N GLU A 65 -18.54 2.24 3.97
CA GLU A 65 -19.73 2.93 3.44
C GLU A 65 -20.87 1.95 3.12
N ILE A 66 -20.52 0.85 2.46
CA ILE A 66 -21.49 -0.20 2.10
C ILE A 66 -21.98 -0.93 3.35
N LEU A 67 -21.06 -1.29 4.25
CA LEU A 67 -21.39 -2.07 5.45
C LEU A 67 -22.29 -1.31 6.42
N ILE A 68 -22.04 0.00 6.62
CA ILE A 68 -22.84 0.81 7.56
C ILE A 68 -24.20 1.18 6.99
N ASN A 69 -24.34 1.28 5.67
CA ASN A 69 -25.59 1.64 5.01
C ASN A 69 -26.56 0.45 4.82
N ASP A 70 -26.05 -0.79 4.88
CA ASP A 70 -26.86 -2.01 4.79
C ASP A 70 -27.09 -2.64 6.18
N THR A 71 -28.32 -2.56 6.68
CA THR A 71 -28.69 -3.06 8.01
C THR A 71 -28.42 -4.55 8.20
N LEU A 72 -28.48 -5.35 7.11
CA LEU A 72 -28.20 -6.78 7.14
C LEU A 72 -26.72 -7.09 7.35
N LEU A 73 -25.83 -6.20 6.93
CA LEU A 73 -24.38 -6.34 7.03
C LEU A 73 -23.85 -5.64 8.29
N SER A 74 -24.50 -4.54 8.66
CA SER A 74 -24.20 -3.76 9.87
C SER A 74 -24.59 -4.51 11.14
N THR A 75 -25.81 -5.09 11.16
CA THR A 75 -26.43 -5.68 12.36
C THR A 75 -27.02 -7.07 12.10
N ASP A 76 -27.33 -7.82 13.15
CA ASP A 76 -28.10 -9.08 13.07
C ASP A 76 -29.59 -8.81 12.80
N ASP A 77 -29.90 -8.24 11.64
CA ASP A 77 -31.28 -8.02 11.20
C ASP A 77 -31.79 -9.22 10.37
N THR A 78 -33.00 -9.68 10.66
CA THR A 78 -33.66 -10.83 10.00
C THR A 78 -34.89 -10.42 9.19
N LEU A 79 -35.26 -9.13 9.16
CA LEU A 79 -36.53 -8.63 8.61
C LEU A 79 -36.39 -7.74 7.36
N TYR A 80 -35.27 -7.81 6.66
CA TYR A 80 -34.91 -6.88 5.59
C TYR A 80 -35.75 -6.98 4.29
N LEU A 81 -35.93 -5.83 3.63
CA LEU A 81 -36.45 -5.66 2.28
C LEU A 81 -35.33 -5.06 1.39
N PRO A 82 -34.92 -5.72 0.29
CA PRO A 82 -33.84 -5.25 -0.58
C PRO A 82 -34.13 -3.89 -1.22
N ARG A 83 -33.15 -2.99 -1.17
CA ARG A 83 -33.08 -1.83 -2.06
C ARG A 83 -32.66 -2.31 -3.46
N GLU A 84 -33.42 -1.95 -4.48
CA GLU A 84 -33.24 -2.43 -5.87
C GLU A 84 -32.06 -1.77 -6.62
N GLU A 85 -31.30 -0.84 -6.02
CA GLU A 85 -30.42 0.07 -6.78
C GLU A 85 -28.90 -0.15 -6.64
N ASP A 86 -28.41 -1.10 -5.84
CA ASP A 86 -26.95 -1.25 -5.67
C ASP A 86 -26.31 -2.15 -6.74
N THR A 87 -26.21 -1.63 -7.97
CA THR A 87 -25.43 -2.26 -9.06
C THR A 87 -23.95 -2.50 -8.70
N LEU A 88 -23.46 -1.85 -7.65
CA LEU A 88 -22.10 -1.99 -7.15
C LEU A 88 -21.92 -3.19 -6.22
N MET A 89 -23.00 -3.75 -5.63
CA MET A 89 -22.92 -4.80 -4.62
C MET A 89 -23.60 -6.09 -5.10
N LEU A 90 -22.88 -7.20 -5.07
CA LEU A 90 -23.46 -8.54 -5.28
C LEU A 90 -23.19 -9.40 -4.04
N THR A 91 -24.24 -9.79 -3.33
CA THR A 91 -24.17 -10.78 -2.24
C THR A 91 -24.32 -12.18 -2.84
N GLN A 92 -23.27 -12.99 -2.81
CA GLN A 92 -23.25 -14.26 -3.56
C GLN A 92 -23.88 -15.46 -2.81
N ASN A 93 -24.21 -15.33 -1.53
CA ASN A 93 -24.84 -16.39 -0.73
C ASN A 93 -25.97 -15.81 0.15
N SER A 94 -27.19 -15.77 -0.37
CA SER A 94 -28.39 -15.36 0.37
C SER A 94 -28.92 -16.49 1.27
N THR A 95 -28.11 -16.94 2.22
CA THR A 95 -28.59 -17.71 3.38
C THR A 95 -28.37 -16.86 4.63
N PHE A 96 -29.36 -16.80 5.53
CA PHE A 96 -29.25 -16.05 6.79
C PHE A 96 -28.08 -16.61 7.63
N GLY A 97 -26.91 -15.96 7.60
CA GLY A 97 -25.74 -16.35 8.40
C GLY A 97 -24.42 -15.76 7.92
N TYR A 98 -23.35 -16.03 8.67
CA TYR A 98 -21.96 -15.74 8.32
C TYR A 98 -21.20 -17.06 8.06
N PRO A 99 -20.18 -17.10 7.17
CA PRO A 99 -19.62 -15.97 6.43
C PRO A 99 -20.50 -15.48 5.27
N ARG A 100 -20.48 -14.17 5.04
CA ARG A 100 -21.10 -13.52 3.88
C ARG A 100 -20.04 -13.03 2.93
N GLU A 101 -20.28 -13.24 1.64
CA GLU A 101 -19.42 -12.73 0.58
C GLU A 101 -20.10 -11.54 -0.09
N ILE A 102 -19.42 -10.40 -0.06
CA ILE A 102 -19.82 -9.15 -0.67
C ILE A 102 -18.82 -8.85 -1.78
N LEU A 103 -19.32 -8.69 -3.00
CA LEU A 103 -18.52 -8.27 -4.14
C LEU A 103 -18.86 -6.83 -4.49
N ILE A 104 -17.89 -5.92 -4.33
CA ILE A 104 -17.98 -4.53 -4.76
C ILE A 104 -17.40 -4.43 -6.17
N ASN A 105 -18.22 -4.18 -7.18
CA ASN A 105 -17.82 -4.23 -8.59
C ASN A 105 -17.88 -2.84 -9.25
N TYR A 106 -16.71 -2.28 -9.54
CA TYR A 106 -16.59 -0.99 -10.23
C TYR A 106 -16.65 -1.11 -11.77
N GLY A 107 -16.80 -2.33 -12.30
CA GLY A 107 -16.78 -2.61 -13.74
C GLY A 107 -15.36 -2.73 -14.32
N GLU A 108 -15.28 -2.87 -15.64
CA GLU A 108 -14.00 -3.08 -16.35
C GLU A 108 -13.34 -1.77 -16.80
N ASP A 109 -14.14 -0.72 -16.98
CA ASP A 109 -13.68 0.61 -17.35
C ASP A 109 -13.43 1.48 -16.11
N LEU A 110 -12.39 2.32 -16.17
CA LEU A 110 -12.14 3.33 -15.15
C LEU A 110 -13.28 4.35 -15.14
N LYS A 111 -14.05 4.37 -14.05
CA LYS A 111 -15.16 5.31 -13.85
C LYS A 111 -14.88 6.21 -12.66
N ILE A 112 -15.13 7.51 -12.82
CA ILE A 112 -15.08 8.46 -11.71
C ILE A 112 -16.15 8.06 -10.71
N THR A 113 -15.74 7.78 -9.49
CA THR A 113 -16.63 7.50 -8.36
C THR A 113 -16.88 8.79 -7.58
N GLU A 114 -17.85 8.78 -6.66
CA GLU A 114 -18.18 9.94 -5.81
C GLU A 114 -16.98 10.47 -5.02
N ARG A 115 -15.97 9.62 -4.78
CA ARG A 115 -14.69 10.00 -4.17
C ARG A 115 -13.63 10.51 -5.17
N ASP A 116 -14.02 10.93 -6.38
CA ASP A 116 -13.19 11.52 -7.45
C ASP A 116 -11.97 10.72 -7.92
N TYR A 117 -11.79 9.49 -7.43
CA TYR A 117 -10.79 8.59 -7.99
C TYR A 117 -11.46 7.69 -9.02
N PRO A 118 -10.90 7.62 -10.24
CA PRO A 118 -11.38 6.66 -11.20
C PRO A 118 -11.03 5.26 -10.70
N LYS A 119 -12.06 4.44 -10.49
CA LYS A 119 -11.93 3.05 -10.01
C LYS A 119 -12.34 2.09 -11.10
N LYS A 120 -11.74 0.90 -11.10
CA LYS A 120 -12.23 -0.27 -11.85
C LYS A 120 -11.83 -1.56 -11.12
N GLY A 121 -12.33 -2.69 -11.61
CA GLY A 121 -12.10 -3.99 -10.99
C GLY A 121 -13.00 -4.22 -9.79
N ARG A 122 -12.59 -5.11 -8.89
CA ARG A 122 -13.46 -5.65 -7.85
C ARG A 122 -12.77 -5.71 -6.49
N LEU A 123 -13.52 -5.41 -5.44
CA LEU A 123 -13.16 -5.75 -4.06
C LEU A 123 -14.02 -6.92 -3.63
N ARG A 124 -13.39 -7.99 -3.14
CA ARG A 124 -14.09 -9.13 -2.59
C ARG A 124 -13.93 -9.10 -1.07
N VAL A 125 -15.05 -9.07 -0.36
CA VAL A 125 -15.08 -8.97 1.10
C VAL A 125 -15.78 -10.21 1.65
N TRP A 126 -15.09 -10.94 2.52
CA TRP A 126 -15.69 -11.99 3.32
C TRP A 126 -15.89 -11.45 4.73
N LEU A 127 -17.15 -11.30 5.11
CA LEU A 127 -17.56 -10.87 6.44
C LEU A 127 -17.86 -12.12 7.26
N TYR A 128 -17.22 -12.28 8.42
CA TYR A 128 -17.38 -13.45 9.29
C TYR A 128 -18.28 -13.18 10.52
N ALA A 129 -18.62 -11.91 10.76
CA ALA A 129 -19.49 -11.44 11.83
C ALA A 129 -20.07 -10.04 11.48
N PRO A 130 -21.15 -9.58 12.12
CA PRO A 130 -21.73 -8.26 11.85
C PRO A 130 -20.74 -7.11 12.07
N TYR A 131 -20.79 -6.09 11.20
CA TYR A 131 -19.85 -4.97 11.20
C TYR A 131 -19.86 -4.19 12.53
N ASP A 132 -21.05 -3.93 13.11
CA ASP A 132 -21.21 -3.16 14.35
C ASP A 132 -21.01 -3.99 15.64
N SER A 133 -20.52 -5.24 15.51
CA SER A 133 -20.33 -6.17 16.64
C SER A 133 -18.85 -6.46 16.89
N THR A 134 -18.44 -7.72 16.80
CA THR A 134 -17.04 -8.14 16.70
C THR A 134 -16.68 -8.26 15.23
N LEU A 135 -16.26 -7.14 14.62
CA LEU A 135 -15.81 -7.09 13.24
C LEU A 135 -14.75 -8.17 12.99
N SER A 136 -14.99 -9.00 11.98
CA SER A 136 -13.98 -9.88 11.41
C SER A 136 -14.27 -10.01 9.93
N MET A 137 -13.36 -9.48 9.11
CA MET A 137 -13.48 -9.54 7.67
C MET A 137 -12.12 -9.71 6.98
N ARG A 138 -12.17 -10.33 5.80
CA ARG A 138 -11.06 -10.40 4.87
C ARG A 138 -11.42 -9.68 3.59
N VAL A 139 -10.48 -8.91 3.05
CA VAL A 139 -10.62 -8.18 1.80
C VAL A 139 -9.57 -8.68 0.81
N SER A 140 -10.00 -9.06 -0.39
CA SER A 140 -9.13 -9.36 -1.52
C SER A 140 -9.32 -8.36 -2.65
N PHE A 141 -8.22 -7.98 -3.28
CA PHE A 141 -8.16 -6.99 -4.35
C PHE A 141 -8.10 -7.70 -5.72
N ASP A 142 -9.27 -7.93 -6.33
CA ASP A 142 -9.42 -8.63 -7.61
C ASP A 142 -9.33 -7.62 -8.77
N PHE A 143 -8.12 -7.42 -9.31
CA PHE A 143 -7.82 -6.41 -10.35
C PHE A 143 -8.29 -5.00 -9.97
N HIS A 144 -8.36 -4.70 -8.66
CA HIS A 144 -8.85 -3.42 -8.17
C HIS A 144 -7.85 -2.33 -8.49
N GLN A 145 -8.28 -1.33 -9.26
CA GLN A 145 -7.44 -0.23 -9.67
C GLN A 145 -8.05 1.10 -9.23
N ILE A 146 -7.19 1.96 -8.68
CA ILE A 146 -7.50 3.35 -8.34
C ILE A 146 -6.51 4.22 -9.12
N GLY A 147 -7.01 5.09 -9.99
CA GLY A 147 -6.14 5.87 -10.87
C GLY A 147 -5.37 4.96 -11.83
N ASN A 148 -4.03 5.01 -11.78
CA ASN A 148 -3.16 4.11 -12.51
C ASN A 148 -2.43 3.10 -11.60
N TYR A 149 -2.97 2.83 -10.41
CA TYR A 149 -2.40 1.87 -9.46
C TYR A 149 -3.35 0.69 -9.27
N GLU A 150 -2.85 -0.50 -9.58
CA GLU A 150 -3.55 -1.76 -9.31
C GLU A 150 -3.08 -2.31 -7.97
N LEU A 151 -4.03 -2.59 -7.08
CA LEU A 151 -3.80 -3.16 -5.76
C LEU A 151 -3.92 -4.69 -5.84
N LEU A 152 -2.99 -5.37 -5.19
CA LEU A 152 -2.93 -6.82 -5.09
C LEU A 152 -2.60 -7.20 -3.64
N GLY A 153 -3.13 -8.31 -3.16
CA GLY A 153 -2.89 -8.82 -1.81
C GLY A 153 -4.20 -9.10 -1.08
N GLU A 154 -4.09 -9.34 0.21
CA GLU A 154 -5.24 -9.52 1.11
C GLU A 154 -5.06 -8.65 2.35
N MET A 155 -6.15 -8.06 2.82
CA MET A 155 -6.20 -7.27 4.04
C MET A 155 -7.18 -7.93 5.00
N ASP A 156 -6.70 -8.32 6.17
CA ASP A 156 -7.54 -8.78 7.27
C ASP A 156 -7.91 -7.57 8.15
N ILE A 157 -9.17 -7.48 8.54
CA ILE A 157 -9.69 -6.40 9.37
C ILE A 157 -10.52 -7.01 10.49
N ASN A 158 -10.12 -6.74 11.74
CA ASN A 158 -10.74 -7.33 12.92
C ASN A 158 -10.95 -6.29 14.01
N THR A 159 -11.92 -6.48 14.89
CA THR A 159 -11.96 -5.75 16.16
C THR A 159 -10.72 -6.11 16.98
N ALA A 160 -10.11 -5.12 17.60
CA ALA A 160 -9.01 -5.34 18.52
C ALA A 160 -9.47 -6.17 19.73
N ASP A 161 -8.72 -7.21 20.08
CA ASP A 161 -9.10 -8.11 21.16
C ASP A 161 -9.13 -7.35 22.51
N SER A 162 -10.09 -7.69 23.35
CA SER A 162 -10.18 -7.30 24.76
C SER A 162 -8.85 -7.45 25.54
N THR A 163 -7.95 -8.33 25.10
CA THR A 163 -6.64 -8.53 25.72
C THR A 163 -5.56 -7.53 25.28
N SER A 164 -5.73 -6.81 24.16
CA SER A 164 -4.66 -5.98 23.58
C SER A 164 -4.55 -4.57 24.18
N GLN A 165 -5.38 -4.20 25.17
CA GLN A 165 -5.52 -2.82 25.70
C GLN A 165 -5.73 -1.73 24.61
N THR A 166 -5.94 -2.15 23.37
CA THR A 166 -6.15 -1.28 22.22
C THR A 166 -7.60 -1.44 21.85
N GLU A 167 -8.42 -0.43 22.10
CA GLU A 167 -9.75 -0.36 21.49
C GLU A 167 -9.58 0.06 20.03
N GLY A 168 -10.35 -0.53 19.12
CA GLY A 168 -10.38 -0.13 17.71
C GLY A 168 -10.51 -1.27 16.71
N ILE A 169 -10.28 -0.93 15.45
CA ILE A 169 -10.25 -1.81 14.29
C ILE A 169 -8.79 -2.08 13.94
N LEU A 170 -8.33 -3.33 14.10
CA LEU A 170 -7.04 -3.79 13.62
C LEU A 170 -7.12 -4.07 12.13
N ARG A 171 -6.15 -3.57 11.38
CA ARG A 171 -5.99 -3.90 9.96
C ARG A 171 -4.58 -4.44 9.73
N GLU A 172 -4.50 -5.55 9.03
CA GLU A 172 -3.25 -6.18 8.65
C GLU A 172 -3.26 -6.44 7.15
N LEU A 173 -2.23 -5.93 6.47
CA LEU A 173 -2.00 -6.15 5.05
C LEU A 173 -0.68 -6.92 4.89
N THR A 174 -0.76 -8.10 4.30
CA THR A 174 0.39 -8.99 4.10
C THR A 174 0.62 -9.30 2.62
N ASP A 175 1.90 -9.43 2.27
CA ASP A 175 2.43 -9.72 0.93
C ASP A 175 1.84 -8.90 -0.23
N ALA A 176 1.37 -7.70 0.09
CA ALA A 176 0.63 -6.89 -0.85
C ALA A 176 1.55 -6.14 -1.82
N ARG A 177 1.01 -5.85 -2.99
CA ARG A 177 1.75 -5.27 -4.12
C ARG A 177 0.91 -4.18 -4.75
N ILE A 178 1.58 -3.13 -5.17
CA ILE A 178 0.97 -2.08 -5.97
C ILE A 178 1.69 -2.02 -7.30
N LEU A 179 0.93 -2.17 -8.40
CA LEU A 179 1.45 -2.03 -9.75
C LEU A 179 1.11 -0.65 -10.28
N ARG A 180 2.12 0.11 -10.73
CA ARG A 180 1.92 1.40 -11.39
C ARG A 180 1.87 1.20 -12.89
N LEU A 181 0.68 1.38 -13.45
CA LEU A 181 0.36 1.19 -14.86
C LEU A 181 0.66 2.46 -15.67
N GLY A 182 0.96 2.29 -16.96
CA GLY A 182 1.10 3.39 -17.92
C GLY A 182 2.37 4.24 -17.83
N GLN A 183 3.39 3.82 -17.07
CA GLN A 183 4.70 4.50 -17.02
C GLN A 183 5.78 3.72 -17.78
N GLY A 184 6.18 4.21 -18.96
CA GLY A 184 7.27 3.64 -19.75
C GLY A 184 6.98 2.27 -20.35
N ILE A 185 8.03 1.50 -20.63
CA ILE A 185 7.94 0.18 -21.30
C ILE A 185 7.60 -0.95 -20.31
N LYS A 186 7.81 -0.75 -19.01
CA LYS A 186 7.61 -1.78 -17.97
C LYS A 186 6.82 -1.24 -16.79
N THR A 187 5.82 -2.00 -16.36
CA THR A 187 5.07 -1.78 -15.11
C THR A 187 6.03 -1.72 -13.92
N GLN A 188 5.94 -0.64 -13.14
CA GLN A 188 6.69 -0.52 -11.88
C GLN A 188 5.91 -1.21 -10.76
N LYS A 189 6.64 -1.82 -9.82
CA LYS A 189 6.06 -2.57 -8.71
C LYS A 189 6.60 -2.07 -7.38
N MET A 190 5.70 -1.90 -6.42
CA MET A 190 5.98 -1.68 -5.02
C MET A 190 5.50 -2.90 -4.22
N TYR A 191 6.21 -3.25 -3.14
CA TYR A 191 5.75 -4.20 -2.13
C TYR A 191 5.41 -3.42 -0.87
N PHE A 192 4.30 -3.74 -0.23
CA PHE A 192 3.81 -2.98 0.91
C PHE A 192 3.08 -3.88 1.90
N ASN A 193 3.42 -3.74 3.17
CA ASN A 193 2.75 -4.41 4.27
C ASN A 193 2.49 -3.37 5.37
N PHE A 194 1.43 -3.57 6.14
CA PHE A 194 1.19 -2.78 7.33
C PHE A 194 0.41 -3.55 8.38
N SER A 195 0.58 -3.12 9.62
CA SER A 195 -0.30 -3.47 10.74
C SER A 195 -0.61 -2.18 11.47
N ASP A 196 -1.89 -1.80 11.47
CA ASP A 196 -2.37 -0.58 12.11
C ASP A 196 -3.66 -0.81 12.90
N THR A 197 -3.96 0.14 13.77
CA THR A 197 -5.19 0.20 14.55
C THR A 197 -5.89 1.52 14.22
N LEU A 198 -7.16 1.44 13.84
CA LEU A 198 -8.04 2.58 13.65
C LEU A 198 -9.00 2.72 14.83
N LYS A 199 -9.21 3.94 15.30
CA LYS A 199 -10.18 4.30 16.32
C LYS A 199 -11.18 5.28 15.73
N PHE A 200 -12.44 5.09 16.05
CA PHE A 200 -13.48 6.04 15.66
C PHE A 200 -13.31 7.36 16.43
N THR A 201 -13.37 8.51 15.75
CA THR A 201 -13.06 9.82 16.36
C THR A 201 -14.04 10.96 16.06
N THR A 202 -14.79 10.89 14.97
CA THR A 202 -15.75 11.95 14.58
C THR A 202 -17.04 11.32 14.08
N GLY A 203 -18.15 11.99 14.39
CA GLY A 203 -19.51 11.45 14.29
C GLY A 203 -20.07 11.16 15.69
N ASN A 204 -21.31 11.54 15.97
CA ASN A 204 -22.11 10.63 16.79
C ASN A 204 -22.29 9.41 15.90
N PHE A 205 -22.28 8.18 16.43
CA PHE A 205 -22.72 7.03 15.64
C PHE A 205 -24.15 7.33 15.17
N THR A 206 -24.28 7.94 13.99
CA THR A 206 -25.55 8.25 13.36
C THR A 206 -25.81 7.03 12.51
N PRO A 207 -26.73 6.14 12.91
CA PRO A 207 -26.91 4.90 12.17
C PRO A 207 -27.19 5.22 10.71
N TYR A 208 -26.49 4.55 9.81
CA TYR A 208 -26.69 4.65 8.36
C TYR A 208 -26.28 5.98 7.71
N LEU A 209 -25.33 6.71 8.29
CA LEU A 209 -24.64 7.83 7.63
C LEU A 209 -23.13 7.57 7.70
N ALA A 210 -22.53 7.15 6.59
CA ALA A 210 -21.10 6.92 6.55
C ALA A 210 -20.32 8.24 6.56
N GLU A 211 -20.88 9.32 6.00
CA GLU A 211 -20.12 10.50 5.60
C GLU A 211 -19.65 11.38 6.78
N ASP A 212 -20.23 11.21 7.97
CA ASP A 212 -19.81 11.89 9.20
C ASP A 212 -18.76 11.11 10.00
N ASP A 213 -18.48 9.87 9.61
CA ASP A 213 -17.51 8.99 10.26
C ASP A 213 -16.07 9.43 9.97
N GLY A 214 -15.23 9.31 11.00
CA GLY A 214 -13.79 9.51 10.88
C GLY A 214 -12.98 8.65 11.82
N PHE A 215 -11.78 8.33 11.36
CA PHE A 215 -10.89 7.34 11.97
C PHE A 215 -9.53 7.94 12.28
N SER A 216 -9.06 7.73 13.50
CA SER A 216 -7.69 8.00 13.95
C SER A 216 -6.88 6.71 13.93
N GLY A 217 -5.78 6.68 13.17
CA GLY A 217 -4.94 5.53 12.97
C GLY A 217 -3.56 5.65 13.58
N SER A 218 -3.02 4.55 14.08
CA SER A 218 -1.61 4.38 14.43
C SER A 218 -1.13 3.00 14.06
N GLY A 219 0.16 2.85 13.75
CA GLY A 219 0.68 1.56 13.34
C GLY A 219 2.05 1.62 12.67
N SER A 220 2.40 0.50 12.07
CA SER A 220 3.66 0.30 11.35
C SER A 220 3.40 -0.04 9.89
N TYR A 221 4.21 0.54 9.01
CA TYR A 221 4.12 0.39 7.56
C TYR A 221 5.51 0.05 7.03
N GLY A 222 5.60 -0.78 6.01
CA GLY A 222 6.90 -1.12 5.45
C GLY A 222 6.81 -1.79 4.10
N GLY A 223 7.96 -1.93 3.46
CA GLY A 223 8.04 -2.60 2.18
C GLY A 223 9.18 -2.10 1.32
N ILE A 224 8.97 -2.15 0.01
CA ILE A 224 9.96 -1.80 -1.01
C ILE A 224 9.29 -0.86 -2.01
N SER A 225 9.77 0.39 -2.10
CA SER A 225 9.24 1.46 -2.95
C SER A 225 9.28 1.13 -4.45
N PHE A 226 8.66 1.96 -5.30
CA PHE A 226 8.72 1.77 -6.76
C PHE A 226 10.14 1.86 -7.32
N ARG A 227 11.07 2.51 -6.59
CA ARG A 227 12.49 2.59 -6.94
C ARG A 227 13.32 1.45 -6.35
N GLY A 228 12.69 0.54 -5.61
CA GLY A 228 13.36 -0.60 -5.00
C GLY A 228 14.05 -0.29 -3.68
N GLN A 229 13.75 0.86 -3.05
CA GLN A 229 14.26 1.21 -1.73
C GLN A 229 13.43 0.50 -0.67
N GLN A 230 14.06 -0.27 0.20
CA GLN A 230 13.40 -0.83 1.37
C GLN A 230 13.16 0.28 2.40
N PHE A 231 11.98 0.27 3.02
CA PHE A 231 11.63 1.21 4.08
C PHE A 231 10.77 0.55 5.15
N SER A 232 10.81 1.15 6.34
CA SER A 232 9.92 0.88 7.46
C SER A 232 9.52 2.21 8.07
N SER A 233 8.27 2.35 8.50
CA SER A 233 7.73 3.57 9.06
C SER A 233 6.86 3.25 10.26
N GLN A 234 6.91 4.13 11.26
CA GLN A 234 6.09 4.04 12.45
C GLN A 234 5.50 5.41 12.76
N PHE A 235 4.22 5.43 13.14
CA PHE A 235 3.56 6.65 13.60
C PHE A 235 3.91 6.95 15.05
N ASN A 236 4.36 8.18 15.28
CA ASN A 236 4.64 8.75 16.60
C ASN A 236 3.42 9.53 17.14
N GLU A 237 2.58 10.04 16.24
CA GLU A 237 1.32 10.70 16.53
C GLU A 237 0.26 10.14 15.57
N ASP A 238 -0.94 9.84 16.08
CA ASP A 238 -2.02 9.28 15.27
C ASP A 238 -2.36 10.16 14.06
N TRP A 239 -2.55 9.52 12.91
CA TRP A 239 -3.10 10.14 11.72
C TRP A 239 -4.61 10.00 11.67
N MET A 240 -5.28 10.76 10.81
CA MET A 240 -6.73 10.80 10.71
C MET A 240 -7.17 10.72 9.25
N ILE A 241 -8.26 10.00 9.00
CA ILE A 241 -9.01 10.03 7.73
C ILE A 241 -10.49 10.25 8.02
N THR A 242 -11.18 10.92 7.11
CA THR A 242 -12.64 11.11 7.14
C THR A 242 -13.19 10.84 5.74
N TYR A 243 -14.52 10.72 5.61
CA TYR A 243 -15.13 10.64 4.29
C TYR A 243 -14.93 11.93 3.47
N THR A 244 -15.04 13.08 4.15
CA THR A 244 -14.88 14.41 3.56
C THR A 244 -13.44 14.74 3.19
N CYS A 245 -12.44 14.16 3.86
CA CYS A 245 -11.03 14.34 3.52
C CYS A 245 -10.37 13.04 3.05
N LYS A 246 -10.06 13.01 1.76
CA LYS A 246 -9.48 11.84 1.07
C LYS A 246 -7.99 11.62 1.37
N ASN A 247 -7.33 12.60 1.98
CA ASN A 247 -5.92 12.51 2.33
C ASN A 247 -5.76 12.32 3.84
N PRO A 248 -4.75 11.57 4.29
CA PRO A 248 -4.39 11.53 5.70
C PRO A 248 -4.13 12.93 6.24
N MET A 249 -4.82 13.27 7.33
CA MET A 249 -4.66 14.50 8.09
C MET A 249 -4.06 14.17 9.43
N GLN A 250 -3.41 15.13 10.09
CA GLN A 250 -2.86 15.00 11.43
C GLN A 250 -1.83 13.85 11.56
N GLY A 251 -0.97 13.96 12.55
CA GLY A 251 -0.03 12.90 12.88
C GLY A 251 1.33 13.04 12.24
N LYS A 252 2.23 12.20 12.73
CA LYS A 252 3.65 12.21 12.41
C LYS A 252 4.15 10.78 12.31
N ALA A 253 4.90 10.50 11.26
CA ALA A 253 5.55 9.21 11.09
C ALA A 253 7.05 9.37 10.88
N ALA A 254 7.83 8.46 11.47
CA ALA A 254 9.25 8.34 11.21
C ALA A 254 9.48 7.21 10.21
N LEU A 255 9.97 7.55 9.01
CA LEU A 255 10.37 6.59 7.98
C LEU A 255 11.88 6.36 8.04
N ASN A 256 12.26 5.10 8.20
CA ASN A 256 13.62 4.62 8.17
C ASN A 256 13.85 3.78 6.91
N ALA A 257 15.02 3.94 6.31
CA ALA A 257 15.45 3.16 5.16
C ALA A 257 16.99 3.00 5.21
N PRO A 258 17.55 1.88 4.71
CA PRO A 258 18.99 1.67 4.71
C PRO A 258 19.75 2.81 4.02
N ASN A 259 20.89 3.20 4.60
CA ASN A 259 21.86 4.15 4.05
C ASN A 259 21.35 5.58 3.84
N ILE A 260 20.17 5.94 4.35
CA ILE A 260 19.62 7.30 4.30
C ILE A 260 19.15 7.78 5.69
N ALA A 261 19.18 9.08 5.92
CA ALA A 261 18.67 9.65 7.17
C ALA A 261 17.17 9.36 7.36
N THR A 262 16.78 9.15 8.63
CA THR A 262 15.39 9.06 9.04
C THR A 262 14.63 10.29 8.57
N ARG A 263 13.43 10.05 8.04
CA ARG A 263 12.54 11.09 7.51
C ARG A 263 11.34 11.23 8.41
N GLU A 264 11.02 12.46 8.77
CA GLU A 264 9.80 12.77 9.50
C GLU A 264 8.71 13.23 8.54
N ILE A 265 7.68 12.42 8.38
CA ILE A 265 6.49 12.73 7.60
C ILE A 265 5.51 13.42 8.54
N ASN A 266 5.09 14.63 8.20
CA ASN A 266 4.15 15.42 8.99
C ASN A 266 2.91 15.74 8.15
N PHE A 267 1.74 15.34 8.65
CA PHE A 267 0.46 15.64 8.01
C PHE A 267 -0.14 16.93 8.58
N SER A 268 -0.79 17.72 7.72
CA SER A 268 -1.50 18.93 8.17
C SER A 268 -2.67 18.56 9.09
N ARG A 269 -2.95 19.38 10.10
CA ARG A 269 -4.16 19.24 10.95
C ARG A 269 -5.47 19.52 10.21
N SER A 270 -5.40 20.00 8.97
CA SER A 270 -6.54 20.25 8.09
C SER A 270 -6.47 19.38 6.84
N CYS A 271 -7.58 19.29 6.11
CA CYS A 271 -7.62 18.59 4.82
C CYS A 271 -6.77 19.32 3.78
N SER A 272 -5.50 18.92 3.70
CA SER A 272 -4.49 19.53 2.83
C SER A 272 -4.33 18.73 1.53
N SER A 273 -3.83 19.40 0.49
CA SER A 273 -3.38 18.78 -0.75
C SER A 273 -1.90 18.36 -0.71
N SER A 274 -1.22 18.61 0.40
CA SER A 274 0.18 18.27 0.63
C SER A 274 0.48 17.87 2.07
N PHE A 275 1.59 17.17 2.25
CA PHE A 275 2.24 16.85 3.52
C PHE A 275 3.70 17.35 3.47
N SER A 276 4.39 17.37 4.61
CA SER A 276 5.82 17.71 4.63
C SER A 276 6.68 16.52 5.03
N VAL A 277 7.91 16.51 4.52
CA VAL A 277 8.94 15.53 4.85
C VAL A 277 10.17 16.28 5.32
N ALA A 278 10.58 16.05 6.57
CA ALA A 278 11.80 16.64 7.12
C ALA A 278 12.93 15.61 7.14
N PHE A 279 14.11 16.00 6.66
CA PHE A 279 15.33 15.20 6.61
C PHE A 279 16.55 16.12 6.44
N TYR A 280 17.73 15.73 6.96
CA TYR A 280 18.97 16.51 6.90
C TYR A 280 18.82 18.01 7.25
N ASN A 281 18.03 18.36 8.26
CA ASN A 281 17.69 19.74 8.66
C ASN A 281 16.97 20.58 7.58
N THR A 282 16.39 19.93 6.57
CA THR A 282 15.54 20.53 5.56
C THR A 282 14.10 20.02 5.70
N THR A 283 13.15 20.75 5.13
CA THR A 283 11.75 20.33 5.06
C THR A 283 11.23 20.57 3.65
N GLU A 284 10.78 19.50 3.01
CA GLU A 284 10.17 19.56 1.69
C GLU A 284 8.65 19.41 1.80
N THR A 285 7.91 20.26 1.09
CA THR A 285 6.46 20.13 0.94
C THR A 285 6.15 19.28 -0.28
N VAL A 286 5.47 18.16 -0.07
CA VAL A 286 5.15 17.17 -1.10
C VAL A 286 3.64 17.13 -1.31
N LYS A 287 3.19 17.23 -2.56
CA LYS A 287 1.77 17.06 -2.89
C LYS A 287 1.35 15.61 -2.67
N PHE A 288 0.13 15.39 -2.17
CA PHE A 288 -0.38 14.04 -2.01
C PHE A 288 -0.39 13.33 -3.37
N PRO A 289 0.14 12.10 -3.41
CA PRO A 289 0.11 11.31 -4.63
C PRO A 289 -1.31 10.87 -4.98
N LEU A 290 -1.52 10.72 -6.29
CA LEU A 290 -2.64 10.04 -6.92
C LEU A 290 -2.12 8.85 -7.68
#